data_AF-A0A1M6PE30-F1
#
_entry.id   AF-A0A1M6PE30-F1
#
_cell.length_a   1.000
_cell.length_b   1.000
_cell.length_c   1.000
_cell.angle_alpha   90.00
_cell.angle_beta   90.00
_cell.angle_gamma   90.00
#
_symmetry.space_group_name_H-M   'P 1'
#
loop_
_entity.id
_entity.type
_entity.pdbx_description
1 polymer ?
#
loop_
_entity_poly.entity_id
_entity_poly.type
_entity_poly.pdbx_seq_one_letter_code
_entity_poly.pdbx_strand_id
1 'polypeptide(L)'
;MKKYLFLTIAVLIFSCKKEEPNKSIVKEVIQKKNLLPNDEFRKKIIPHIKDSKDRIKLGALLDSLDKRKLSFCDFVQQEFKLDDSCYDVAKKHFPLPEDQEKFLKIHNDVYDIAQQRFLYKTKMTEKDSDYLVIVYSFNENVKNFVVDIDL
;
A
#
# COMPACT_ATOMS: atom_id res chain seq x y z
N MET A 1 -30.93 4.51 -20.01
CA MET A 1 -29.81 3.56 -19.90
C MET A 1 -28.62 4.04 -19.05
N LYS A 2 -28.37 5.35 -18.84
CA LYS A 2 -27.19 5.85 -18.10
C LYS A 2 -27.13 5.53 -16.59
N LYS A 3 -28.26 5.33 -15.90
CA LYS A 3 -28.29 5.08 -14.45
C LYS A 3 -27.83 3.67 -14.03
N TYR A 4 -27.93 2.69 -14.91
CA TYR A 4 -27.56 1.30 -14.60
C TYR A 4 -26.05 1.06 -14.71
N LEU A 5 -25.35 1.83 -15.57
CA LEU A 5 -23.90 1.71 -15.77
C LEU A 5 -23.11 2.10 -14.51
N PHE A 6 -23.57 3.13 -13.80
CA PHE A 6 -22.93 3.59 -12.56
C PHE A 6 -23.08 2.57 -11.43
N LEU A 7 -24.23 1.90 -11.35
CA LEU A 7 -24.48 0.84 -10.38
C LEU A 7 -23.62 -0.39 -10.66
N THR A 8 -23.44 -0.79 -11.92
CA THR A 8 -22.57 -1.92 -12.29
C THR A 8 -21.09 -1.65 -12.02
N ILE A 9 -20.61 -0.43 -12.26
CA ILE A 9 -19.21 -0.06 -11.96
C ILE A 9 -18.97 -0.06 -10.45
N ALA A 10 -19.90 0.52 -9.66
CA ALA A 10 -19.80 0.50 -8.20
C ALA A 10 -19.79 -0.94 -7.66
N VAL A 11 -20.66 -1.82 -8.17
CA VAL A 11 -20.70 -3.25 -7.78
C VAL A 11 -19.41 -3.99 -8.15
N LEU A 12 -18.77 -3.68 -9.29
CA LEU A 12 -17.51 -4.28 -9.69
C LEU A 12 -16.32 -3.84 -8.82
N ILE A 13 -16.29 -2.57 -8.40
CA ILE A 13 -15.30 -2.06 -7.42
C ILE A 13 -15.45 -2.81 -6.09
N PHE A 14 -16.68 -3.05 -5.63
CA PHE A 14 -16.94 -3.85 -4.42
C PHE A 14 -16.70 -5.37 -4.60
N SER A 15 -16.75 -5.87 -5.83
CA SER A 15 -16.56 -7.29 -6.16
C SER A 15 -15.10 -7.67 -6.44
N CYS A 16 -14.17 -6.70 -6.49
CA CYS A 16 -12.73 -6.94 -6.46
C CYS A 16 -12.24 -7.40 -5.07
N LYS A 17 -12.95 -8.33 -4.45
CA LYS A 17 -12.42 -9.08 -3.31
C LYS A 17 -11.41 -10.08 -3.85
N LYS A 18 -10.12 -9.83 -3.58
CA LYS A 18 -9.09 -10.88 -3.63
C LYS A 18 -9.62 -12.08 -2.83
N GLU A 19 -9.47 -13.28 -3.41
CA GLU A 19 -9.62 -14.52 -2.66
C GLU A 19 -8.81 -14.40 -1.36
N GLU A 20 -9.47 -14.55 -0.22
CA GLU A 20 -8.79 -14.49 1.08
C GLU A 20 -7.75 -15.62 1.14
N PRO A 21 -6.48 -15.34 1.44
CA PRO A 21 -5.53 -16.40 1.70
C PRO A 21 -6.02 -17.18 2.92
N ASN A 22 -6.10 -18.49 2.72
CA ASN A 22 -6.63 -19.49 3.62
C ASN A 22 -6.05 -19.32 5.03
N LYS A 23 -6.91 -18.96 6.00
CA LYS A 23 -6.54 -18.86 7.42
C LYS A 23 -6.35 -20.26 8.02
N SER A 24 -5.20 -20.87 7.77
CA SER A 24 -4.66 -21.88 8.66
C SER A 24 -3.19 -22.11 8.36
N ILE A 25 -2.32 -21.77 9.31
CA ILE A 25 -1.13 -22.49 9.78
C ILE A 25 -0.35 -21.50 10.66
N VAL A 26 -0.56 -21.50 11.98
CA VAL A 26 0.21 -22.20 13.04
C VAL A 26 0.93 -21.17 13.91
N LYS A 27 0.67 -21.24 15.22
CA LYS A 27 1.41 -20.59 16.29
C LYS A 27 2.83 -21.14 16.34
N GLU A 28 3.83 -20.26 16.47
CA GLU A 28 4.98 -20.56 17.33
C GLU A 28 5.55 -19.29 17.95
N VAL A 29 5.83 -19.40 19.25
CA VAL A 29 6.22 -18.33 20.16
C VAL A 29 7.72 -18.10 20.04
N ILE A 30 8.13 -16.88 19.71
CA ILE A 30 9.42 -16.35 20.16
C ILE A 30 9.11 -15.13 21.00
N GLN A 31 9.48 -15.19 22.29
CA GLN A 31 9.61 -14.00 23.15
C GLN A 31 10.73 -13.11 22.57
N LYS A 32 10.45 -12.43 21.47
CA LYS A 32 11.28 -11.34 20.96
C LYS A 32 11.02 -10.16 21.90
N LYS A 33 12.08 -9.69 22.59
CA LYS A 33 12.14 -8.38 23.27
C LYS A 33 11.25 -7.38 22.52
N ASN A 34 10.29 -6.74 23.19
CA ASN A 34 9.39 -5.70 22.68
C ASN A 34 10.03 -4.89 21.53
N LEU A 35 9.93 -5.39 20.30
CA LEU A 35 10.47 -4.75 19.11
C LEU A 35 9.34 -3.85 18.60
N LEU A 36 9.65 -2.57 18.40
CA LEU A 36 8.70 -1.66 17.77
C LEU A 36 8.45 -2.11 16.32
N PRO A 37 7.28 -1.77 15.74
CA PRO A 37 6.86 -2.21 14.41
C PRO A 37 7.89 -2.01 13.30
N ASN A 38 8.81 -1.04 13.44
CA ASN A 38 9.81 -0.70 12.43
C ASN A 38 11.28 -0.98 12.83
N ASP A 39 11.53 -1.61 13.97
CA ASP A 39 12.90 -1.81 14.47
C ASP A 39 13.74 -2.74 13.60
N GLU A 40 13.12 -3.79 13.03
CA GLU A 40 13.83 -4.67 12.10
C GLU A 40 14.19 -3.91 10.81
N PHE A 41 13.30 -3.04 10.32
CA PHE A 41 13.55 -2.20 9.15
C PHE A 41 14.73 -1.26 9.42
N ARG A 42 14.76 -0.59 10.58
CA ARG A 42 15.89 0.27 10.97
C ARG A 42 17.21 -0.47 11.01
N LYS A 43 17.23 -1.71 11.49
CA LYS A 43 18.45 -2.52 11.62
C LYS A 43 18.94 -3.07 10.30
N LYS A 44 18.03 -3.54 9.45
CA LYS A 44 18.35 -4.28 8.23
C LYS A 44 18.37 -3.43 6.96
N ILE A 45 17.76 -2.24 6.96
CA ILE A 45 17.57 -1.44 5.74
C ILE A 45 18.29 -0.11 5.79
N ILE A 46 18.10 0.67 6.86
CA ILE A 46 18.72 2.01 6.97
C ILE A 46 20.24 1.98 6.73
N PRO A 47 21.03 1.01 7.25
CA PRO A 47 22.47 0.97 7.03
C PRO A 47 22.87 0.79 5.55
N HIS A 48 22.00 0.22 4.73
CA HIS A 48 22.27 -0.06 3.31
C HIS A 48 21.88 1.10 2.38
N ILE A 49 21.26 2.15 2.91
CA ILE A 49 20.96 3.37 2.15
C ILE A 49 22.23 4.21 2.06
N LYS A 50 22.69 4.46 0.83
CA LYS A 50 23.97 5.14 0.56
C LYS A 50 23.94 6.61 1.01
N ASP A 51 22.87 7.33 0.69
CA ASP A 51 22.73 8.75 1.00
C ASP A 51 22.36 8.97 2.47
N SER A 52 23.11 9.83 3.16
CA SER A 52 22.91 10.12 4.58
C SER A 52 21.64 10.92 4.85
N LYS A 53 21.22 11.80 3.93
CA LYS A 53 19.96 12.55 4.04
C LYS A 53 18.78 11.62 3.92
N ASP A 54 18.84 10.65 3.00
CA ASP A 54 17.79 9.63 2.87
C ASP A 54 17.70 8.75 4.10
N ARG A 55 18.83 8.35 4.70
CA ARG A 55 18.83 7.63 6.00
C ARG A 55 18.11 8.41 7.10
N ILE A 56 18.43 9.70 7.24
CA ILE A 56 17.83 10.57 8.27
C ILE A 56 16.33 10.73 8.02
N LYS A 57 15.95 11.03 6.77
CA LYS A 57 14.54 11.24 6.40
C LYS A 57 13.73 9.96 6.60
N LEU A 58 14.23 8.82 6.13
CA LEU A 58 13.54 7.55 6.30
C LEU A 58 13.45 7.16 7.78
N GLY A 59 14.52 7.36 8.57
CA GLY A 59 14.48 7.16 10.02
C GLY A 59 13.38 7.97 10.71
N ALA A 60 13.28 9.26 10.41
CA ALA A 60 12.24 10.13 10.94
C ALA A 60 10.82 9.69 10.52
N LEU A 61 10.67 9.18 9.30
CA LEU A 61 9.38 8.64 8.83
C LEU A 61 9.01 7.33 9.53
N LEU A 62 9.95 6.42 9.78
CA LEU A 62 9.69 5.21 10.56
C LEU A 62 9.29 5.56 12.01
N ASP A 63 9.92 6.57 12.62
CA ASP A 63 9.52 7.07 13.95
C ASP A 63 8.11 7.66 13.93
N SER A 64 7.76 8.32 12.82
CA SER A 64 6.41 8.81 12.55
C SER A 64 5.42 7.63 12.52
N LEU A 65 5.72 6.57 11.76
CA LEU A 65 4.87 5.38 11.67
C LEU A 65 4.71 4.65 13.02
N ASP A 66 5.78 4.54 13.81
CA ASP A 66 5.72 3.92 15.15
C ASP A 66 4.79 4.66 16.10
N LYS A 67 4.79 6.00 16.10
CA LYS A 67 3.84 6.82 16.88
C LYS A 67 2.38 6.52 16.54
N ARG A 68 2.14 5.96 15.35
CA ARG A 68 0.82 5.60 14.81
C ARG A 68 0.54 4.09 14.89
N LYS A 69 1.46 3.32 15.48
CA LYS A 69 1.40 1.84 15.55
C LYS A 69 1.26 1.19 14.18
N LEU A 70 1.90 1.76 13.17
CA LEU A 70 1.90 1.25 11.80
C LEU A 70 3.31 0.80 11.43
N SER A 71 3.45 -0.39 10.83
CA SER A 71 4.73 -0.80 10.24
C SER A 71 4.86 -0.23 8.82
N PHE A 72 6.09 -0.07 8.34
CA PHE A 72 6.38 0.32 6.97
C PHE A 72 5.79 -0.68 5.96
N CYS A 73 5.84 -1.97 6.27
CA CYS A 73 5.28 -3.01 5.41
C CYS A 73 3.76 -2.88 5.33
N ASP A 74 3.06 -2.69 6.47
CA ASP A 74 1.60 -2.47 6.49
C ASP A 74 1.19 -1.21 5.72
N PHE A 75 2.01 -0.16 5.81
CA PHE A 75 1.80 1.09 5.07
C PHE A 75 1.88 0.84 3.56
N VAL A 76 2.98 0.26 3.07
CA VAL A 76 3.18 -0.04 1.65
C VAL A 76 2.09 -0.98 1.14
N GLN A 77 1.78 -2.05 1.86
CA GLN A 77 0.72 -2.98 1.46
C GLN A 77 -0.65 -2.30 1.33
N GLN A 78 -0.97 -1.32 2.19
CA GLN A 78 -2.23 -0.58 2.07
C GLN A 78 -2.24 0.34 0.86
N GLU A 79 -1.15 1.07 0.58
CA GLU A 79 -1.04 1.90 -0.64
C GLU A 79 -1.16 1.05 -1.92
N PHE A 80 -0.43 -0.06 -2.03
CA PHE A 80 -0.46 -0.90 -3.25
C PHE A 80 -1.73 -1.75 -3.39
N LYS A 81 -2.41 -2.10 -2.28
CA LYS A 81 -3.74 -2.73 -2.35
C LYS A 81 -4.80 -1.83 -2.99
N LEU A 82 -4.62 -0.51 -2.91
CA LEU A 82 -5.51 0.45 -3.55
C LEU A 82 -5.29 0.54 -5.08
N ASP A 83 -4.13 0.10 -5.59
CA ASP A 83 -3.73 0.28 -6.99
C ASP A 83 -3.96 -0.98 -7.86
N ASP A 84 -3.54 -2.17 -7.40
CA ASP A 84 -3.29 -3.29 -8.34
C ASP A 84 -4.49 -4.16 -8.74
N SER A 85 -5.58 -4.25 -7.97
CA SER A 85 -6.56 -5.34 -8.20
C SER A 85 -7.63 -5.09 -9.27
N CYS A 86 -7.80 -3.84 -9.73
CA CYS A 86 -9.01 -3.45 -10.46
C CYS A 86 -8.81 -3.29 -11.97
N TYR A 87 -7.59 -2.98 -12.43
CA TYR A 87 -7.32 -2.67 -13.83
C TYR A 87 -7.43 -3.89 -14.76
N ASP A 88 -6.87 -5.03 -14.37
CA ASP A 88 -6.92 -6.26 -15.18
C ASP A 88 -8.35 -6.80 -15.33
N VAL A 89 -9.16 -6.67 -14.28
CA VAL A 89 -10.57 -7.04 -14.29
C VAL A 89 -11.36 -6.07 -15.17
N ALA A 90 -11.09 -4.77 -15.06
CA ALA A 90 -11.75 -3.74 -15.85
C ALA A 90 -11.45 -3.86 -17.34
N LYS A 91 -10.20 -4.17 -17.72
CA LYS A 91 -9.82 -4.39 -19.13
C LYS A 91 -10.57 -5.54 -19.79
N LYS A 92 -10.88 -6.59 -19.02
CA LYS A 92 -11.71 -7.72 -19.48
C LYS A 92 -13.19 -7.37 -19.62
N HIS A 93 -13.73 -6.54 -18.72
CA HIS A 93 -15.15 -6.20 -18.69
C HIS A 93 -15.53 -5.01 -19.60
N PHE A 94 -14.60 -4.10 -19.84
CA PHE A 94 -14.85 -2.86 -20.60
C PHE A 94 -13.84 -2.72 -21.75
N PRO A 95 -13.82 -3.62 -22.75
CA PRO A 95 -12.74 -3.64 -23.75
C PRO A 95 -12.69 -2.40 -24.67
N LEU A 96 -13.76 -1.59 -24.70
CA LEU A 96 -13.83 -0.40 -25.53
C LEU A 96 -13.04 0.76 -24.91
N PRO A 97 -12.25 1.52 -25.70
CA PRO A 97 -11.44 2.64 -25.19
C PRO A 97 -12.24 3.68 -24.40
N GLU A 98 -13.44 4.02 -24.85
CA GLU A 98 -14.32 5.00 -24.20
C GLU A 98 -14.82 4.55 -22.82
N ASP A 99 -14.97 3.25 -22.62
CA ASP A 99 -15.39 2.69 -21.34
C ASP A 99 -14.20 2.46 -20.40
N GLN A 100 -13.02 2.18 -20.95
CA GLN A 100 -11.76 2.24 -20.21
C GLN A 100 -11.50 3.64 -19.67
N GLU A 101 -11.71 4.69 -20.48
CA GLU A 101 -11.51 6.07 -20.04
C GLU A 101 -12.46 6.46 -18.90
N LYS A 102 -13.73 6.07 -18.99
CA LYS A 102 -14.71 6.28 -17.91
C LYS A 102 -14.34 5.49 -16.65
N PHE A 103 -13.90 4.25 -16.81
CA PHE A 103 -13.43 3.44 -15.69
C PHE A 103 -12.23 4.10 -15.00
N LEU A 104 -11.21 4.49 -15.77
CA LEU A 104 -10.01 5.16 -15.26
C LEU A 104 -10.36 6.40 -14.46
N LYS A 105 -11.26 7.24 -14.99
CA LYS A 105 -11.70 8.45 -14.28
C LYS A 105 -12.34 8.12 -12.94
N ILE A 106 -13.32 7.21 -12.91
CA ILE A 106 -14.02 6.83 -11.68
C ILE A 106 -13.07 6.14 -10.70
N HIS A 107 -12.19 5.28 -11.20
CA HIS A 107 -11.19 4.58 -10.40
C HIS A 107 -10.25 5.58 -9.72
N ASN A 108 -9.70 6.53 -10.47
CA ASN A 108 -8.80 7.55 -9.93
C ASN A 108 -9.52 8.44 -8.91
N ASP A 109 -10.77 8.87 -9.18
CA ASP A 109 -11.55 9.65 -8.22
C ASP A 109 -11.76 8.88 -6.89
N VAL A 110 -12.05 7.57 -6.97
CA VAL A 110 -12.23 6.71 -5.78
C VAL A 110 -10.89 6.46 -5.07
N TYR A 111 -9.81 6.27 -5.83
CA TYR A 111 -8.46 6.11 -5.32
C TYR A 111 -8.04 7.36 -4.53
N ASP A 112 -8.18 8.55 -5.11
CA ASP A 112 -7.83 9.82 -4.47
C ASP A 112 -8.58 9.99 -3.13
N ILE A 113 -9.88 9.66 -3.10
CA ILE A 113 -10.68 9.70 -1.87
C ILE A 113 -10.18 8.68 -0.84
N ALA A 114 -9.86 7.45 -1.27
CA ALA A 114 -9.36 6.40 -0.39
C ALA A 114 -7.98 6.78 0.19
N GLN A 115 -7.08 7.29 -0.65
CA GLN A 115 -5.75 7.73 -0.28
C GLN A 115 -5.83 8.91 0.71
N GLN A 116 -6.63 9.94 0.42
CA GLN A 116 -6.84 11.06 1.34
C GLN A 116 -7.38 10.61 2.72
N ARG A 117 -8.32 9.66 2.75
CA ARG A 117 -8.82 9.09 4.00
C ARG A 117 -7.76 8.31 4.76
N PHE A 118 -6.94 7.55 4.05
CA PHE A 118 -5.82 6.82 4.63
C PHE A 118 -4.80 7.80 5.24
N LEU A 119 -4.35 8.80 4.49
CA LEU A 119 -3.43 9.84 4.95
C LEU A 119 -3.97 10.62 6.14
N TYR A 120 -5.26 10.95 6.14
CA TYR A 120 -5.92 11.59 7.28
C TYR A 120 -5.88 10.71 8.53
N LYS A 121 -6.25 9.42 8.40
CA LYS A 121 -6.26 8.47 9.52
C LYS A 121 -4.85 8.23 10.06
N THR A 122 -3.87 8.14 9.17
CA THR A 122 -2.46 7.98 9.53
C THR A 122 -1.81 9.31 9.86
N LYS A 123 -2.48 10.47 9.78
CA LYS A 123 -1.86 11.79 10.02
C LYS A 123 -0.56 11.98 9.23
N MET A 124 -0.50 11.48 8.00
CA MET A 124 0.65 11.62 7.11
C MET A 124 0.38 12.71 6.08
N THR A 125 1.44 13.38 5.64
CA THR A 125 1.34 14.28 4.49
C THR A 125 1.49 13.46 3.20
N GLU A 126 0.94 13.98 2.10
CA GLU A 126 1.10 13.39 0.77
C GLU A 126 2.59 13.24 0.41
N LYS A 127 3.40 14.28 0.67
CA LYS A 127 4.86 14.24 0.45
C LYS A 127 5.59 13.16 1.23
N ASP A 128 5.14 12.85 2.44
CA ASP A 128 5.71 11.76 3.25
C ASP A 128 5.32 10.40 2.67
N SER A 129 4.06 10.27 2.23
CA SER A 129 3.56 9.08 1.55
C SER A 129 4.33 8.78 0.28
N ASP A 130 4.44 9.78 -0.61
CA ASP A 130 5.15 9.69 -1.88
C ASP A 130 6.59 9.26 -1.67
N TYR A 131 7.25 9.82 -0.66
CA TYR A 131 8.63 9.45 -0.37
C TYR A 131 8.75 7.99 0.07
N LEU A 132 7.84 7.48 0.91
CA LEU A 132 7.86 6.07 1.31
C LEU A 132 7.58 5.13 0.13
N VAL A 133 6.64 5.49 -0.74
CA VAL A 133 6.36 4.74 -1.98
C VAL A 133 7.56 4.75 -2.91
N ILE A 134 8.21 5.90 -3.13
CA ILE A 134 9.43 6.00 -3.95
C ILE A 134 10.56 5.15 -3.37
N VAL A 135 10.79 5.23 -2.05
CA VAL A 135 11.81 4.42 -1.38
C VAL A 135 11.54 2.93 -1.57
N TYR A 136 10.29 2.50 -1.46
CA TYR A 136 9.92 1.11 -1.73
C TYR A 136 10.15 0.72 -3.21
N SER A 137 9.69 1.54 -4.16
CA SER A 137 9.72 1.22 -5.60
C SER A 137 11.13 1.21 -6.19
N PHE A 138 12.05 2.01 -5.66
CA PHE A 138 13.37 2.22 -6.27
C PHE A 138 14.56 1.71 -5.44
N ASN A 139 14.32 1.18 -4.24
CA ASN A 139 15.38 0.57 -3.43
C ASN A 139 15.17 -0.94 -3.32
N GLU A 140 15.94 -1.71 -4.09
CA GLU A 140 15.87 -3.17 -4.11
C GLU A 140 16.01 -3.81 -2.73
N ASN A 141 16.83 -3.25 -1.84
CA ASN A 141 16.96 -3.78 -0.48
C ASN A 141 15.67 -3.59 0.32
N VAL A 142 15.03 -2.42 0.19
CA VAL A 142 13.72 -2.14 0.81
C VAL A 142 12.66 -3.08 0.22
N LYS A 143 12.60 -3.17 -1.10
CA LYS A 143 11.63 -3.99 -1.82
C LYS A 143 11.75 -5.46 -1.43
N ASN A 144 12.96 -6.02 -1.51
CA ASN A 144 13.23 -7.40 -1.12
C ASN A 144 12.89 -7.63 0.35
N PHE A 145 13.21 -6.69 1.25
CA PHE A 145 12.84 -6.83 2.66
C PHE A 145 11.33 -6.89 2.89
N VAL A 146 10.55 -6.10 2.15
CA VAL A 146 9.08 -6.14 2.25
C VAL A 146 8.52 -7.44 1.64
N VAL A 147 9.11 -7.95 0.56
CA VAL A 147 8.72 -9.23 -0.07
C VAL A 147 9.10 -10.42 0.81
N ASP A 148 10.32 -10.44 1.37
CA ASP A 148 10.87 -11.53 2.21
C ASP A 148 10.13 -11.70 3.55
N ILE A 149 9.36 -10.69 3.97
CA ILE A 149 8.52 -10.76 5.17
C ILE A 149 7.21 -11.54 4.91
N ASP A 150 6.90 -11.86 3.65
CA ASP A 150 5.77 -12.68 3.16
C ASP A 150 4.44 -12.47 3.90
N LEU A 151 3.55 -11.76 3.18
CA LEU A 151 2.12 -11.98 3.23
C LEU A 151 1.77 -13.33 2.61
#